data_AF-A0A8T6RB39-F1
#
_entry.id   AF-A0A8T6RB39-F1
#
_cell.length_a   1.000
_cell.length_b   1.000
_cell.length_c   1.000
_cell.angle_alpha   90.00
_cell.angle_beta   90.00
_cell.angle_gamma   90.00
#
_symmetry.space_group_name_H-M   'P 1'
#
loop_
_entity.id
_entity.type
_entity.pdbx_description
1 polymer ?
#
loop_
_entity_poly.entity_id
_entity_poly.type
_entity_poly.pdbx_seq_one_letter_code
_entity_poly.pdbx_strand_id
1 'polypeptide(L)'
;MSSDTDSVSSGMTGIGRWLAVASELPCSIIIMLSIGNYLGSTWWGPQGALWGSLGGLLVGFLFGIYSVYVTVGYYDRMDQQSTMKRTWSPPLEEIYEEFDFSDRMGISDST
;
A
#
# COMPACT_ATOMS: atom_id res chain seq x y z
N MET A 1 20.68 -13.19 -19.75
CA MET A 1 19.27 -13.62 -19.65
C MET A 1 18.83 -13.39 -18.21
N SER A 2 18.47 -12.15 -17.86
CA SER A 2 17.92 -11.73 -16.55
C SER A 2 17.28 -10.36 -16.73
N SER A 3 16.00 -10.31 -17.09
CA SER A 3 15.23 -9.05 -17.16
C SER A 3 13.79 -9.20 -16.64
N ASP A 4 13.44 -10.32 -16.02
CA ASP A 4 12.07 -10.61 -15.58
C ASP A 4 11.82 -10.40 -14.07
N THR A 5 12.86 -10.17 -13.26
CA THR A 5 12.68 -10.02 -11.80
C THR A 5 12.30 -8.61 -11.35
N ASP A 6 12.65 -7.58 -12.12
CA ASP A 6 12.39 -6.18 -11.73
C ASP A 6 10.94 -5.75 -12.00
N SER A 7 10.27 -6.37 -12.98
CA SER A 7 8.86 -6.12 -13.29
C SER A 7 7.92 -6.74 -12.23
N VAL A 8 8.30 -7.89 -11.66
CA VAL A 8 7.53 -8.58 -10.61
C VAL A 8 7.59 -7.81 -9.29
N SER A 9 8.73 -7.23 -8.94
CA SER A 9 8.92 -6.38 -7.75
C SER A 9 8.05 -5.11 -7.78
N SER A 10 8.03 -4.42 -8.93
CA SER A 10 7.21 -3.21 -9.14
C SER A 10 5.72 -3.55 -9.21
N GLY A 11 5.36 -4.71 -9.77
CA GLY A 11 3.98 -5.23 -9.82
C GLY A 11 3.43 -5.67 -8.46
N MET A 12 4.23 -6.32 -7.61
CA MET A 12 3.81 -6.78 -6.28
C MET A 12 3.53 -5.63 -5.30
N THR A 13 4.33 -4.55 -5.37
CA THR A 13 4.11 -3.35 -4.53
C THR A 13 2.77 -2.68 -4.88
N GLY A 14 2.40 -2.65 -6.17
CA GLY A 14 1.11 -2.15 -6.61
C GLY A 14 -0.07 -3.04 -6.19
N ILE A 15 0.11 -4.37 -6.19
CA ILE A 15 -0.95 -5.33 -5.82
C ILE A 15 -1.40 -5.11 -4.37
N GLY A 16 -0.48 -4.90 -3.42
CA GLY A 16 -0.82 -4.68 -2.01
C GLY A 16 -1.76 -3.48 -1.80
N ARG A 17 -1.52 -2.39 -2.54
CA ARG A 17 -2.35 -1.17 -2.49
C ARG A 17 -3.78 -1.43 -2.98
N TRP A 18 -3.93 -2.13 -4.10
CA TRP A 18 -5.24 -2.49 -4.63
C TRP A 18 -5.97 -3.51 -3.77
N LEU A 19 -5.24 -4.41 -3.09
CA LEU A 19 -5.81 -5.39 -2.17
C LEU A 19 -6.37 -4.71 -0.91
N ALA A 20 -5.65 -3.73 -0.36
CA ALA A 20 -6.14 -2.90 0.74
C ALA A 20 -7.38 -2.08 0.34
N VAL A 21 -7.36 -1.49 -0.87
CA VAL A 21 -8.52 -0.78 -1.42
C VAL A 21 -9.73 -1.70 -1.61
N ALA A 22 -9.49 -2.92 -2.09
CA ALA A 22 -10.53 -3.91 -2.33
C ALA A 22 -11.19 -4.45 -1.06
N SER A 23 -10.50 -4.41 0.10
CA SER A 23 -11.06 -4.83 1.39
C SER A 23 -11.78 -3.71 2.14
N GLU A 24 -11.33 -2.46 2.00
CA GLU A 24 -11.92 -1.27 2.63
C GLU A 24 -13.34 -0.97 2.13
N LEU A 25 -13.54 -1.07 0.81
CA LEU A 25 -14.81 -0.75 0.17
C LEU A 25 -15.96 -1.68 0.63
N PRO A 26 -15.86 -3.02 0.59
CA PRO A 26 -16.92 -3.89 1.10
C PRO A 26 -17.12 -3.74 2.61
N CYS A 27 -16.04 -3.49 3.38
CA CYS A 27 -16.13 -3.30 4.83
C CYS A 27 -17.02 -2.11 5.20
N SER A 28 -16.74 -0.93 4.62
CA SER A 28 -17.51 0.29 4.87
C SER A 28 -18.99 0.17 4.47
N ILE A 29 -19.29 -0.53 3.37
CA ILE A 29 -20.66 -0.79 2.94
C ILE A 29 -21.39 -1.67 3.96
N ILE A 30 -20.78 -2.78 4.40
CA ILE A 30 -21.41 -3.71 5.33
C ILE A 30 -21.72 -3.00 6.66
N ILE A 31 -20.76 -2.23 7.19
CA ILE A 31 -20.94 -1.50 8.45
C ILE A 31 -22.09 -0.48 8.34
N MET A 32 -22.11 0.34 7.29
CA MET A 32 -23.19 1.33 7.15
C MET A 32 -24.53 0.72 6.77
N LEU A 33 -24.55 -0.42 6.07
CA LEU A 33 -25.76 -1.18 5.85
C LEU A 33 -26.34 -1.72 7.17
N SER A 34 -25.50 -2.26 8.05
CA SER A 34 -25.92 -2.73 9.38
C SER A 34 -26.43 -1.58 10.26
N ILE A 35 -25.71 -0.46 10.29
CA ILE A 35 -26.12 0.74 11.05
C ILE A 35 -27.43 1.31 10.48
N GLY A 36 -27.54 1.43 9.17
CA GLY A 36 -28.74 1.92 8.49
C GLY A 36 -29.95 1.03 8.74
N ASN A 37 -29.78 -0.30 8.69
CA ASN A 37 -30.84 -1.24 9.02
C ASN A 37 -31.29 -1.08 10.48
N TYR A 38 -30.33 -1.01 11.42
CA TYR A 38 -30.62 -0.83 12.84
C TYR A 38 -31.37 0.49 13.09
N LEU A 39 -30.85 1.62 12.61
CA LEU A 39 -31.49 2.92 12.74
C LEU A 39 -32.89 2.95 12.10
N GLY A 40 -33.01 2.41 10.88
CA GLY A 40 -34.30 2.32 10.19
C GLY A 40 -35.33 1.49 10.96
N SER A 41 -34.90 0.35 11.52
CA SER A 41 -35.77 -0.52 12.33
C SER A 41 -36.28 0.17 13.60
N THR A 42 -35.46 1.03 14.20
CA THR A 42 -35.84 1.77 15.42
C THR A 42 -36.82 2.90 15.16
N TRP A 43 -36.82 3.51 13.97
CA TRP A 43 -37.65 4.69 13.67
C TRP A 43 -39.00 4.35 13.04
N TRP A 44 -39.06 3.33 12.17
CA TRP A 44 -40.27 3.02 11.40
C TRP A 44 -40.64 1.53 11.40
N GLY A 45 -40.05 0.75 12.30
CA GLY A 45 -40.28 -0.69 12.41
C GLY A 45 -39.74 -1.47 11.19
N PRO A 46 -40.39 -2.58 10.79
CA PRO A 46 -39.86 -3.48 9.75
C PRO A 46 -39.67 -2.79 8.39
N GLN A 47 -40.54 -1.83 8.06
CA GLN A 47 -40.48 -1.11 6.79
C GLN A 47 -39.38 -0.04 6.80
N GLY A 48 -39.09 0.54 7.97
CA GLY A 48 -37.95 1.43 8.16
C GLY A 48 -36.60 0.74 7.99
N ALA A 49 -36.49 -0.54 8.37
CA ALA A 49 -35.27 -1.32 8.18
C ALA A 49 -34.84 -1.44 6.71
N LEU A 50 -35.82 -1.56 5.79
CA LEU A 50 -35.57 -1.62 4.34
C LEU A 50 -35.07 -0.28 3.79
N TRP A 51 -35.72 0.82 4.14
CA TRP A 51 -35.29 2.15 3.69
C TRP A 51 -33.97 2.58 4.35
N GLY A 52 -33.79 2.21 5.62
CA GLY A 52 -32.57 2.45 6.37
C GLY A 52 -31.39 1.66 5.81
N SER A 53 -31.58 0.39 5.43
CA SER A 53 -30.51 -0.40 4.79
C SER A 53 -30.18 0.12 3.39
N LEU A 54 -31.17 0.56 2.62
CA LEU A 54 -30.97 1.15 1.30
C LEU A 54 -30.20 2.47 1.39
N GLY A 55 -30.57 3.34 2.34
CA GLY A 55 -29.85 4.58 2.63
C GLY A 55 -28.44 4.33 3.17
N GLY A 56 -28.31 3.40 4.10
CA GLY A 56 -27.02 2.97 4.67
C GLY A 56 -26.07 2.40 3.61
N LEU A 57 -26.58 1.62 2.66
CA LEU A 57 -25.80 1.11 1.53
C LEU A 57 -25.26 2.26 0.66
N LEU A 58 -26.12 3.23 0.34
CA LEU A 58 -25.77 4.34 -0.54
C LEU A 58 -24.73 5.26 0.12
N VAL A 59 -24.94 5.58 1.41
CA VAL A 59 -23.99 6.35 2.21
C VAL A 59 -22.68 5.59 2.41
N GLY A 60 -22.74 4.30 2.73
CA GLY A 60 -21.58 3.42 2.89
C GLY A 60 -20.76 3.32 1.62
N PHE A 61 -21.40 3.25 0.45
CA PHE A 61 -20.74 3.22 -0.85
C PHE A 61 -20.01 4.53 -1.15
N LEU A 62 -20.67 5.67 -0.98
CA LEU A 62 -20.05 6.99 -1.19
C LEU A 62 -18.89 7.23 -0.23
N PHE A 63 -19.07 6.89 1.04
CA PHE A 63 -18.04 7.01 2.06
C PHE A 63 -16.88 6.05 1.78
N GLY A 64 -17.15 4.83 1.34
CA GLY A 64 -16.14 3.85 0.94
C GLY A 64 -15.29 4.33 -0.23
N ILE A 65 -15.91 4.87 -1.29
CA ILE A 65 -15.17 5.48 -2.42
C ILE A 65 -14.30 6.64 -1.95
N TYR A 66 -14.84 7.50 -1.08
CA TYR A 66 -14.07 8.61 -0.52
C TYR A 66 -12.86 8.14 0.30
N SER A 67 -13.04 7.12 1.15
CA SER A 67 -11.95 6.49 1.92
C SER A 67 -10.85 5.97 0.98
N VAL A 68 -11.25 5.21 -0.04
CA VAL A 68 -10.32 4.69 -1.06
C VAL A 68 -9.55 5.81 -1.76
N TYR A 69 -10.23 6.88 -2.15
CA TYR A 69 -9.59 8.05 -2.79
C TYR A 69 -8.51 8.67 -1.89
N VAL A 70 -8.81 8.85 -0.60
CA VAL A 70 -7.85 9.39 0.38
C VAL A 70 -6.68 8.42 0.59
N THR A 71 -6.97 7.12 0.74
CA THR A 71 -5.95 6.09 0.96
C THR A 71 -4.98 5.97 -0.21
N VAL A 72 -5.48 6.00 -1.46
CA VAL A 72 -4.62 6.02 -2.65
C VAL A 72 -3.71 7.25 -2.66
N GLY A 73 -4.24 8.44 -2.36
CA GLY A 73 -3.44 9.66 -2.27
C GLY A 73 -2.39 9.64 -1.15
N TYR A 74 -2.70 8.99 -0.02
CA TYR A 74 -1.74 8.78 1.07
C TYR A 74 -0.59 7.88 0.64
N TYR A 75 -0.88 6.75 0.00
CA TYR A 75 0.16 5.85 -0.52
C TYR A 75 1.02 6.53 -1.59
N ASP A 76 0.43 7.32 -2.48
CA ASP A 76 1.18 8.04 -3.52
C ASP A 76 2.17 9.05 -2.91
N ARG A 77 1.78 9.73 -1.82
CA ARG A 77 2.69 10.59 -1.05
C ARG A 77 3.82 9.82 -0.36
N MET A 78 3.53 8.63 0.16
CA MET A 78 4.56 7.77 0.75
C MET A 78 5.55 7.25 -0.30
N ASP A 79 5.08 6.86 -1.48
CA ASP A 79 5.92 6.40 -2.60
C ASP A 79 6.86 7.51 -3.11
N GLN A 80 6.37 8.76 -3.16
CA GLN A 80 7.21 9.91 -3.51
C GLN A 80 8.30 10.18 -2.45
N GLN A 81 7.98 10.04 -1.16
CA GLN A 81 8.94 10.21 -0.07
C GLN A 81 9.95 9.05 0.03
N SER A 82 9.52 7.81 -0.24
CA SER A 82 10.41 6.64 -0.26
C SER A 82 11.35 6.65 -1.46
N THR A 83 10.89 7.14 -2.61
CA THR A 83 11.73 7.34 -3.81
C THR A 83 12.80 8.42 -3.57
N MET A 84 12.50 9.47 -2.82
CA MET A 84 13.52 10.47 -2.41
C MET A 84 14.50 9.94 -1.36
N LYS A 85 14.12 8.92 -0.59
CA LYS A 85 14.99 8.20 0.35
C LYS A 85 15.74 7.03 -0.28
N ARG A 86 15.89 6.99 -1.61
CA ARG A 86 16.77 6.01 -2.26
C ARG A 86 18.18 6.19 -1.73
N THR A 87 18.51 5.28 -0.81
CA THR A 87 19.81 4.75 -0.44
C THR A 87 20.94 5.42 -1.17
N TRP A 88 21.71 6.22 -0.44
CA TRP A 88 23.09 6.52 -0.82
C TRP A 88 23.80 5.18 -1.08
N SER A 89 23.92 4.80 -2.35
CA SER A 89 24.84 3.77 -2.79
C SER A 89 26.14 4.51 -3.12
N PRO A 90 27.24 4.22 -2.42
CA PRO A 90 28.53 4.79 -2.80
C PRO A 90 28.82 4.42 -4.28
N PRO A 91 29.42 5.32 -5.07
CA PRO A 91 29.84 5.01 -6.43
C PRO A 91 30.76 3.78 -6.40
N LEU A 92 30.71 2.96 -7.46
CA LEU A 92 31.53 1.73 -7.58
C LEU A 92 33.02 1.99 -7.28
N GLU A 93 33.47 3.20 -7.57
CA GLU A 93 34.80 3.75 -7.28
C GLU A 93 35.20 3.58 -5.79
N GLU A 94 34.31 3.90 -4.84
CA GLU A 94 34.58 3.80 -3.39
C GLU A 94 34.55 2.34 -2.89
N ILE A 95 33.82 1.44 -3.56
CA ILE A 95 33.69 0.02 -3.14
C ILE A 95 35.00 -0.75 -3.37
N TYR A 96 35.80 -0.35 -4.36
CA TYR A 96 37.06 -1.02 -4.70
C TYR A 96 38.28 -0.43 -3.98
N GLU A 97 38.20 0.79 -3.45
CA GLU A 97 39.33 1.42 -2.72
C GLU A 97 39.58 0.80 -1.34
N GLU A 98 38.60 0.13 -0.71
CA GLU A 98 38.77 -0.47 0.62
C GLU A 98 39.27 -1.93 0.60
N PHE A 99 39.47 -2.55 -0.56
CA PHE A 99 39.88 -3.96 -0.71
C PHE A 99 41.31 -4.12 -1.25
N ASP A 100 42.27 -3.33 -0.74
CA ASP A 100 43.69 -3.64 -0.94
C ASP A 100 44.10 -4.82 -0.04
N PHE A 101 43.97 -6.04 -0.58
CA PHE A 101 44.42 -7.27 0.07
C PHE A 101 45.95 -7.35 0.22
N SER A 102 46.70 -6.49 -0.47
CA SER A 102 48.16 -6.57 -0.58
C SER A 102 48.84 -6.27 0.76
N ASP A 103 48.28 -5.36 1.56
CA ASP A 103 48.85 -4.94 2.83
C ASP A 103 48.54 -5.92 4.00
N ARG A 104 47.50 -6.75 3.86
CA ARG A 104 47.11 -7.74 4.90
C ARG A 104 47.61 -9.15 4.65
N MET A 105 47.94 -9.52 3.41
CA MET A 105 48.38 -10.89 3.10
C MET A 105 49.89 -11.10 3.08
N GLY A 106 50.72 -10.07 3.33
CA GLY A 106 52.16 -10.27 3.54
C GLY A 106 52.85 -11.04 2.40
N ILE A 107 52.31 -10.96 1.18
CA ILE A 107 52.97 -11.48 -0.01
C ILE A 107 53.94 -10.39 -0.44
N SER A 108 55.09 -10.36 0.22
CA SER A 108 56.26 -9.74 -0.34
C SER A 108 56.61 -10.49 -1.63
N ASP A 109 56.38 -9.86 -2.77
CA ASP A 109 57.02 -10.30 -4.00
C ASP A 109 58.54 -10.20 -3.82
N SER A 110 59.17 -11.33 -3.49
CA SER A 110 60.59 -11.53 -3.69
C SER A 110 60.78 -12.12 -5.08
N THR A 111 61.32 -11.31 -6.00
CA THR A 111 62.16 -11.66 -7.16
C THR A 111 61.83 -12.90 -7.98
#